data_AF-A0A936PAZ8-F1
#
_entry.id   AF-A0A936PAZ8-F1
#
_cell.length_a   1.000
_cell.length_b   1.000
_cell.length_c   1.000
_cell.angle_alpha   90.00
_cell.angle_beta   90.00
_cell.angle_gamma   90.00
#
_symmetry.space_group_name_H-M   'P 1'
#
loop_
_entity.id
_entity.type
_entity.pdbx_description
1 polymer ?
#
loop_
_entity_poly.entity_id
_entity_poly.type
_entity_poly.pdbx_seq_one_letter_code
_entity_poly.pdbx_strand_id
1 'polypeptide(L)'
;MPRKTCWRATSREARRPESGASARRLTLPGGPTIRLIAAPYFLATKFEAFADRGNEDVLGSHDLEDIINIIDGRTELLDEIAGETPDLRSYLGQRCAALLATPDFDNYLPGLLAQDETLAQRVVTAISRLQSIAVFSDP
;
A
#
# COMPACT_ATOMS: atom_id res chain seq x y z
N MET A 1 -53.80 0.68 31.39
CA MET A 1 -54.25 1.06 30.02
C MET A 1 -53.70 2.46 29.76
N PRO A 2 -53.13 2.79 28.58
CA PRO A 2 -52.78 1.98 27.40
C PRO A 2 -51.26 1.71 27.31
N ARG A 3 -50.80 0.48 27.00
CA ARG A 3 -50.61 -0.21 25.68
C ARG A 3 -49.27 0.16 24.99
N LYS A 4 -48.27 -0.74 25.06
CA LYS A 4 -47.76 -1.66 23.99
C LYS A 4 -47.11 -0.89 22.84
N THR A 5 -45.80 -1.02 22.60
CA THR A 5 -45.14 -2.13 21.85
C THR A 5 -43.63 -2.12 22.17
N CYS A 6 -42.99 -3.14 22.74
CA CYS A 6 -42.61 -4.45 22.18
C CYS A 6 -42.02 -4.39 20.76
N TRP A 7 -40.71 -4.22 20.67
CA TRP A 7 -39.91 -4.74 19.55
C TRP A 7 -38.97 -5.81 20.11
N ARG A 8 -39.31 -7.09 19.87
CA ARG A 8 -38.34 -8.18 19.80
C ARG A 8 -37.92 -8.29 18.33
N ALA A 9 -36.63 -8.16 18.08
CA ALA A 9 -35.94 -8.70 16.92
C ALA A 9 -34.54 -9.08 17.42
N THR A 10 -34.38 -10.32 17.89
CA THR A 10 -33.73 -11.43 17.16
C THR A 10 -32.22 -11.27 17.03
N SER A 11 -31.53 -12.13 17.77
CA SER A 11 -30.16 -12.57 17.63
C SER A 11 -29.65 -12.60 16.20
N ARG A 12 -28.40 -12.17 16.01
CA ARG A 12 -27.34 -12.87 15.26
C ARG A 12 -26.02 -12.14 15.50
N GLU A 13 -24.99 -12.95 15.75
CA GLU A 13 -23.56 -12.63 15.74
C GLU A 13 -23.16 -11.16 15.75
N ALA A 14 -22.50 -10.74 16.83
CA ALA A 14 -21.42 -9.77 16.75
C ALA A 14 -20.36 -10.31 15.76
N ARG A 15 -20.54 -10.00 14.48
CA ARG A 15 -19.54 -10.24 13.45
C ARG A 15 -18.40 -9.27 13.75
N ARG A 16 -17.30 -9.81 14.25
CA ARG A 16 -16.00 -9.13 14.33
C ARG A 16 -15.75 -8.43 12.98
N PRO A 17 -15.31 -7.16 12.94
CA PRO A 17 -14.72 -6.64 11.72
C PRO A 17 -13.42 -7.42 11.52
N GLU A 18 -13.47 -8.45 10.68
CA GLU A 18 -12.26 -9.10 10.20
C GLU A 18 -11.52 -8.06 9.36
N SER A 19 -10.28 -7.76 9.74
CA SER A 19 -9.32 -7.02 8.93
C SER A 19 -9.25 -7.66 7.55
N GLY A 20 -9.95 -7.07 6.60
CA GLY A 20 -10.04 -7.56 5.24
C GLY A 20 -8.77 -7.22 4.49
N ALA A 21 -7.68 -7.97 4.72
CA ALA A 21 -6.67 -8.09 3.69
C ALA A 21 -7.39 -8.61 2.44
N SER A 22 -7.59 -7.74 1.45
CA SER A 22 -8.29 -8.04 0.19
C SER A 22 -7.42 -8.95 -0.68
N ALA A 23 -7.16 -10.17 -0.19
CA ALA A 23 -6.39 -11.16 -0.91
C ALA A 23 -7.23 -11.67 -2.09
N ARG A 24 -6.96 -11.15 -3.29
CA ARG A 24 -7.63 -11.59 -4.51
C ARG A 24 -7.19 -13.01 -4.81
N ARG A 25 -8.14 -13.95 -4.72
CA ARG A 25 -7.90 -15.35 -5.10
C ARG A 25 -7.80 -15.44 -6.62
N LEU A 26 -6.64 -15.84 -7.12
CA LEU A 26 -6.39 -16.03 -8.54
C LEU A 26 -6.13 -17.52 -8.78
N THR A 27 -6.95 -18.13 -9.63
CA THR A 27 -6.76 -19.52 -10.03
C THR A 27 -5.95 -19.53 -11.31
N LEU A 28 -4.75 -20.11 -11.25
CA LEU A 28 -3.91 -20.31 -12.43
C LEU A 28 -4.56 -21.36 -13.34
N PRO A 29 -4.46 -21.26 -14.68
CA PRO A 29 -5.00 -22.28 -15.59
C PRO A 29 -4.39 -23.66 -15.28
N GLY A 30 -5.21 -24.58 -14.75
CA GLY A 30 -4.79 -25.93 -14.34
C GLY A 30 -3.98 -26.01 -13.03
N GLY A 31 -3.89 -24.93 -12.25
CA GLY A 31 -3.03 -24.83 -11.05
C GLY A 31 -3.77 -24.47 -9.76
N PRO A 32 -3.04 -24.41 -8.62
CA PRO A 32 -3.62 -24.06 -7.34
C PRO A 32 -4.12 -22.61 -7.31
N THR A 33 -5.13 -22.35 -6.49
CA THR A 33 -5.58 -20.98 -6.20
C THR A 33 -4.56 -20.29 -5.31
N ILE A 34 -3.91 -19.26 -5.84
CA ILE A 34 -2.99 -18.41 -5.06
C ILE A 34 -3.77 -17.27 -4.41
N ARG A 35 -3.39 -16.92 -3.17
CA ARG A 35 -3.82 -15.67 -2.53
C ARG A 35 -2.85 -14.60 -2.98
N LEU A 36 -3.26 -13.80 -3.95
CA LEU A 36 -2.50 -12.61 -4.30
C LEU A 36 -2.73 -11.60 -3.18
N ILE A 37 -1.69 -11.25 -2.43
CA ILE A 37 -1.75 -10.05 -1.58
C ILE A 37 -1.93 -8.89 -2.55
N ALA A 38 -3.03 -8.14 -2.41
CA ALA A 38 -3.22 -6.95 -3.24
C ALA A 38 -2.04 -6.00 -3.01
N ALA A 39 -1.53 -5.38 -4.08
CA ALA A 39 -0.32 -4.55 -4.00
C ALA A 39 -0.35 -3.49 -2.89
N PRO A 40 -1.49 -2.83 -2.59
CA PRO A 40 -1.58 -1.88 -1.46
C PRO A 40 -1.21 -2.50 -0.11
N TYR A 41 -1.64 -3.74 0.18
CA TYR A 41 -1.29 -4.42 1.44
C TYR A 41 0.16 -4.87 1.44
N PHE A 42 0.69 -5.31 0.31
CA PHE A 42 2.11 -5.67 0.21
C PHE A 42 2.99 -4.44 0.49
N LEU A 43 2.68 -3.30 -0.12
CA LEU A 43 3.35 -2.03 0.18
C LEU A 43 3.28 -1.67 1.65
N ALA A 44 2.10 -1.80 2.28
CA ALA A 44 1.96 -1.53 3.70
C ALA A 44 2.87 -2.42 4.56
N THR A 45 2.93 -3.72 4.27
CA THR A 45 3.84 -4.63 4.99
C THR A 45 5.31 -4.28 4.79
N LYS A 46 5.70 -3.79 3.60
CA LYS A 46 7.06 -3.36 3.31
C LYS A 46 7.42 -2.06 4.02
N PHE A 47 6.48 -1.10 4.09
CA PHE A 47 6.69 0.13 4.85
C PHE A 47 6.85 -0.13 6.35
N GLU A 48 6.08 -1.06 6.92
CA GLU A 48 6.27 -1.47 8.32
C GLU A 48 7.63 -2.14 8.52
N ALA A 49 8.03 -3.07 7.64
CA ALA A 49 9.34 -3.72 7.72
C ALA A 49 10.50 -2.71 7.59
N PHE A 50 10.36 -1.70 6.74
CA PHE A 50 11.31 -0.60 6.63
C PHE A 50 11.36 0.26 7.91
N ALA A 51 10.21 0.59 8.51
CA ALA A 51 10.13 1.38 9.73
C ALA A 51 10.67 0.63 10.97
N ASP A 52 10.43 -0.68 11.06
CA ASP A 52 10.83 -1.53 12.19
C ASP A 52 12.35 -1.73 12.28
N ARG A 53 13.08 -1.59 11.15
CA ARG A 53 14.54 -1.68 11.12
C ARG A 53 15.25 -0.48 11.76
N GLY A 54 14.50 0.55 12.15
CA GLY A 54 15.08 1.83 12.57
C GLY A 54 15.81 2.50 11.40
N ASN A 55 16.29 3.72 11.60
CA ASN A 55 16.98 4.53 10.58
C ASN A 55 18.36 3.95 10.16
N GLU A 56 18.57 2.64 10.33
CA GLU A 56 19.78 1.90 10.02
C GLU A 56 19.73 1.48 8.55
N ASP A 57 20.29 2.37 7.73
CA ASP A 57 20.70 2.14 6.34
C ASP A 57 19.57 2.12 5.27
N VAL A 58 19.06 3.32 4.96
CA VAL A 58 18.14 3.59 3.82
C VAL A 58 18.71 3.05 2.50
N LEU A 59 20.04 3.02 2.36
CA LEU A 59 20.75 2.57 1.17
C LEU A 59 20.83 1.03 1.04
N GLY A 60 20.60 0.28 2.13
CA GLY A 60 20.69 -1.18 2.17
C GLY A 60 19.35 -1.90 2.35
N SER A 61 18.24 -1.16 2.44
CA SER A 61 16.93 -1.76 2.66
C SER A 61 16.34 -2.31 1.37
N HIS A 62 16.45 -3.63 1.19
CA HIS A 62 15.68 -4.36 0.17
C HIS A 62 14.18 -4.08 0.24
N ASP A 63 13.65 -3.74 1.41
CA ASP A 63 12.23 -3.39 1.55
C ASP A 63 11.90 -2.07 0.83
N LEU A 64 12.82 -1.09 0.83
CA LEU A 64 12.65 0.17 0.10
C LEU A 64 12.80 -0.02 -1.42
N GLU A 65 13.75 -0.86 -1.85
CA GLU A 65 13.89 -1.26 -3.25
C GLU A 65 12.60 -1.92 -3.79
N ASP A 66 12.00 -2.84 -3.02
CA ASP A 66 10.73 -3.48 -3.38
C ASP A 66 9.57 -2.46 -3.49
N ILE A 67 9.49 -1.51 -2.55
CA ILE A 67 8.49 -0.43 -2.58
C ILE A 67 8.62 0.38 -3.86
N ILE A 68 9.82 0.86 -4.17
CA ILE A 68 10.06 1.71 -5.33
C ILE A 68 9.79 0.96 -6.63
N ASN A 69 10.23 -0.29 -6.74
CA ASN A 69 9.97 -1.10 -7.93
C ASN A 69 8.48 -1.38 -8.16
N ILE A 70 7.68 -1.54 -7.11
CA ILE A 70 6.23 -1.68 -7.25
C ILE A 70 5.58 -0.37 -7.67
N ILE A 71 5.98 0.74 -7.06
CA ILE A 71 5.45 2.07 -7.39
C ILE A 71 5.77 2.44 -8.84
N ASP A 72 6.99 2.19 -9.29
CA ASP A 72 7.43 2.43 -10.66
C ASP A 72 6.85 1.43 -11.68
N GLY A 73 6.72 0.15 -11.31
CA GLY A 73 6.37 -0.92 -12.24
C GLY A 73 4.86 -1.15 -12.46
N ARG A 74 4.00 -0.74 -11.52
CA ARG A 74 2.56 -1.08 -11.54
C ARG A 74 1.68 0.13 -11.85
N THR A 75 1.27 0.26 -13.10
CA THR A 75 0.39 1.33 -13.58
C THR A 75 -0.95 1.42 -12.85
N GLU A 76 -1.52 0.27 -12.48
CA GLU A 76 -2.82 0.14 -11.83
C GLU A 76 -2.78 0.44 -10.32
N LEU A 77 -1.58 0.69 -9.77
CA LEU A 77 -1.40 0.83 -8.33
C LEU A 77 -2.22 1.98 -7.74
N LEU A 78 -2.31 3.12 -8.44
CA LEU A 78 -3.08 4.28 -7.98
C LEU A 78 -4.57 3.95 -7.87
N ASP A 79 -5.14 3.28 -8.87
CA ASP A 79 -6.55 2.86 -8.87
C ASP A 79 -6.81 1.80 -7.80
N GLU A 80 -5.87 0.87 -7.62
CA GLU A 80 -5.93 -0.13 -6.56
C GLU A 80 -5.90 0.51 -5.17
N ILE A 81 -5.02 1.48 -4.92
CA ILE A 81 -4.99 2.24 -3.66
C ILE A 81 -6.30 3.00 -3.50
N ALA A 82 -6.78 3.72 -4.51
CA ALA A 82 -8.01 4.51 -4.44
C ALA A 82 -9.24 3.67 -4.06
N GLY A 83 -9.29 2.39 -4.49
CA GLY A 83 -10.35 1.44 -4.20
C GLY A 83 -10.27 0.75 -2.82
N GLU A 84 -9.20 0.97 -2.05
CA GLU A 84 -9.02 0.38 -0.72
C GLU A 84 -9.65 1.21 0.41
N THR A 85 -9.61 0.67 1.62
CA THR A 85 -10.13 1.33 2.83
C THR A 85 -9.50 2.71 3.06
N PRO A 86 -10.25 3.70 3.60
CA PRO A 86 -9.72 5.02 3.94
C PRO A 86 -8.43 4.96 4.77
N ASP A 87 -8.40 4.07 5.77
CA ASP A 87 -7.26 3.89 6.67
C ASP A 87 -6.00 3.45 5.91
N LEU A 88 -6.11 2.46 5.01
CA LEU A 88 -4.97 1.98 4.21
C LEU A 88 -4.48 3.04 3.22
N ARG A 89 -5.41 3.79 2.60
CA ARG A 89 -5.06 4.90 1.70
C ARG A 89 -4.30 5.99 2.42
N SER A 90 -4.82 6.43 3.57
CA SER A 90 -4.18 7.46 4.39
C SER A 90 -2.81 7.01 4.88
N TYR A 91 -2.72 5.77 5.36
CA TYR A 91 -1.44 5.18 5.76
C TYR A 91 -0.41 5.20 4.62
N LEU A 92 -0.75 4.69 3.43
CA LEU A 92 0.18 4.66 2.29
C LEU A 92 0.54 6.07 1.81
N GLY A 93 -0.41 6.99 1.81
CA GLY A 93 -0.18 8.40 1.49
C GLY A 93 0.81 9.05 2.44
N GLN A 94 0.62 8.89 3.75
CA GLN A 94 1.53 9.41 4.77
C GLN A 94 2.95 8.83 4.64
N ARG A 95 3.07 7.52 4.39
CA ARG A 95 4.37 6.87 4.18
C ARG A 95 5.09 7.39 2.92
N CYS A 96 4.37 7.57 1.81
CA CYS A 96 4.95 8.15 0.59
C CYS A 96 5.34 9.63 0.78
N ALA A 97 4.53 10.41 1.50
CA ALA A 97 4.84 11.80 1.83
C ALA A 97 6.10 11.91 2.70
N ALA A 98 6.24 11.05 3.71
CA ALA A 98 7.43 10.98 4.56
C ALA A 98 8.68 10.59 3.76
N LEU A 99 8.56 9.65 2.82
CA LEU A 99 9.66 9.25 1.95
C LEU A 99 10.12 10.42 1.06
N LEU A 100 9.19 11.14 0.42
CA LEU A 100 9.50 12.34 -0.36
C LEU A 100 10.12 13.48 0.46
N ALA A 101 9.82 13.54 1.76
CA ALA A 101 10.41 14.51 2.68
C ALA A 101 11.78 14.09 3.24
N THR A 102 12.29 12.90 2.87
CA THR A 102 13.61 12.42 3.31
C THR A 102 14.70 13.28 2.66
N PRO A 103 15.67 13.81 3.43
CA PRO A 103 16.78 14.57 2.88
C PRO A 103 17.53 13.79 1.81
N ASP A 104 17.89 14.46 0.71
CA ASP A 104 18.64 13.88 -0.41
C ASP A 104 17.97 12.66 -1.07
N PHE A 105 16.66 12.45 -0.89
CA PHE A 105 15.94 11.32 -1.49
C PHE A 105 16.12 11.23 -3.01
N ASP A 106 16.15 12.37 -3.71
CA ASP A 106 16.41 12.42 -5.15
C ASP A 106 17.79 11.88 -5.55
N ASN A 107 18.78 11.96 -4.66
CA ASN A 107 20.12 11.39 -4.89
C ASN A 107 20.14 9.88 -4.63
N TYR A 108 19.27 9.37 -3.75
CA TYR A 108 19.18 7.96 -3.41
C TYR A 108 18.30 7.17 -4.37
N LEU A 109 17.20 7.76 -4.84
CA LEU A 109 16.18 7.11 -5.67
C LEU A 109 16.75 6.43 -6.93
N PRO A 110 17.69 7.01 -7.69
CA PRO A 110 18.27 6.33 -8.85
C PRO A 110 18.94 5.01 -8.48
N GLY A 111 19.51 4.89 -7.27
CA GLY A 111 20.16 3.66 -6.79
C GLY A 111 19.19 2.54 -6.41
N LEU A 112 17.89 2.84 -6.28
CA LEU A 112 16.83 1.88 -5.94
C LEU A 112 16.10 1.31 -7.16
N LEU A 113 16.46 1.78 -8.36
CA LEU A 113 15.86 1.40 -9.63
C LEU A 113 16.84 0.57 -10.47
N ALA A 114 16.33 -0.13 -11.49
CA ALA A 114 17.22 -0.88 -12.38
C ALA A 114 18.11 0.07 -13.21
N GLN A 115 19.38 -0.29 -13.32
CA GLN A 115 20.42 0.51 -13.95
C GLN A 115 20.49 0.24 -15.46
N ASP A 116 19.51 0.75 -16.20
CA ASP A 116 19.42 0.64 -17.65
C ASP A 116 19.21 2.00 -18.33
N GLU A 117 19.09 2.01 -19.66
CA GLU A 117 18.90 3.23 -20.46
C GLU A 117 17.61 4.01 -20.15
N THR A 118 16.66 3.40 -19.45
CA THR A 118 15.38 4.01 -19.05
C THR A 118 15.43 4.63 -17.66
N LEU A 119 16.53 4.50 -16.91
CA LEU A 119 16.67 4.96 -15.52
C LEU A 119 16.16 6.40 -15.32
N ALA A 120 16.56 7.34 -16.17
CA ALA A 120 16.14 8.74 -16.06
C ALA A 120 14.61 8.90 -16.15
N GLN A 121 13.96 8.16 -17.06
CA GLN A 121 12.51 8.19 -17.22
C GLN A 121 11.80 7.52 -16.04
N ARG A 122 12.38 6.43 -15.51
CA ARG A 122 11.84 5.71 -14.35
C ARG A 122 11.93 6.54 -13.08
N VAL A 123 13.02 7.27 -12.86
CA VAL A 123 13.16 8.22 -11.73
C VAL A 123 12.02 9.25 -11.76
N VAL A 124 11.77 9.88 -12.90
CA VAL A 124 10.67 10.85 -13.06
C VAL A 124 9.30 10.19 -12.81
N THR A 125 9.11 8.97 -13.31
CA THR A 125 7.86 8.22 -13.15
C THR A 125 7.61 7.84 -11.70
N ALA A 126 8.63 7.35 -11.00
CA ALA A 126 8.58 6.98 -9.58
C ALA A 126 8.23 8.20 -8.71
N ILE A 127 8.88 9.35 -8.93
CA ILE A 127 8.57 10.60 -8.20
C ILE A 127 7.12 11.02 -8.42
N SER A 128 6.66 11.06 -9.68
CA SER A 128 5.28 11.44 -10.03
C SER A 128 4.24 10.54 -9.34
N ARG A 129 4.49 9.23 -9.29
CA ARG A 129 3.60 8.28 -8.63
C ARG A 129 3.65 8.38 -7.11
N LEU A 130 4.83 8.55 -6.52
CA LEU A 130 4.98 8.82 -5.08
C LEU A 130 4.17 10.06 -4.67
N GLN A 131 4.27 11.15 -5.45
CA GLN A 131 3.50 12.37 -5.23
C GLN A 131 1.99 12.11 -5.34
N SER A 132 1.57 11.35 -6.35
CA SER A 132 0.16 11.00 -6.55
C SER A 132 -0.41 10.17 -5.39
N ILE A 133 0.38 9.24 -4.84
CA ILE A 133 -0.03 8.46 -3.65
C ILE A 133 -0.02 9.35 -2.40
N ALA A 134 0.95 10.25 -2.27
CA ALA A 134 1.08 11.15 -1.12
C ALA A 134 -0.15 12.07 -0.93
N VAL A 135 -0.91 12.37 -2.00
CA VAL A 135 -2.18 13.11 -1.91
C VAL A 135 -3.22 12.41 -1.01
N PHE A 136 -3.15 11.08 -0.86
CA PHE A 136 -4.03 10.37 0.06
C PHE A 136 -3.68 10.55 1.54
N SER A 137 -2.61 11.28 1.88
CA SER A 137 -2.19 11.49 3.28
C SER A 137 -3.16 12.32 4.11
N ASP A 138 -4.04 13.09 3.47
CA ASP A 138 -5.06 13.89 4.15
C ASP A 138 -6.28 13.02 4.56
N PRO A 139 -6.81 13.20 5.80
CA PRO A 139 -7.94 12.42 6.34
C PRO A 139 -9.30 12.73 5.72
#